data_AF-A0A956EPW7-F1
#
_entry.id   AF-A0A956EPW7-F1
#
_cell.length_a   1.000
_cell.length_b   1.000
_cell.length_c   1.000
_cell.angle_alpha   90.00
_cell.angle_beta   90.00
_cell.angle_gamma   90.00
#
_symmetry.space_group_name_H-M   'P 1'
#
loop_
_entity.id
_entity.type
_entity.pdbx_description
1 polymer ?
#
loop_
_entity_poly.entity_id
_entity_poly.type
_entity_poly.pdbx_seq_one_letter_code
_entity_poly.pdbx_strand_id
1 'polypeptide(L)'
;MPRVRLLVLLVSLVALPSACSLVVGDIPEARKSDAGASGGSAGSASTGGIGGEGATGGAGSDAGAAAGAGGASGSSAGTGGSAASGGSAASGGSAGSGGSAGAGCVQECDCDDDGQQSTKCGGDDCDDNDKRVFKGQTEYFTEASSNAAVLFDFNCSGQIERKPDLDHEVSCGLLSLTGCSGQGFSVNAPTCGNEADWGECRSNGLACKHVPLSKRVMACH
;
A
#
# COMPACT_ATOMS: atom_id res chain seq x y z
N MET A 1 19.08 35.79 -25.12
CA MET A 1 19.74 36.39 -23.94
C MET A 1 18.70 36.68 -22.87
N PRO A 2 18.42 35.77 -21.92
CA PRO A 2 17.42 35.99 -20.90
C PRO A 2 17.97 36.87 -19.76
N ARG A 3 17.21 37.90 -19.40
CA ARG A 3 17.53 38.86 -18.35
C ARG A 3 17.21 38.27 -16.97
N VAL A 4 18.25 38.07 -16.17
CA VAL A 4 18.17 37.68 -14.75
C VAL A 4 17.63 38.86 -13.96
N ARG A 5 16.47 38.71 -13.32
CA ARG A 5 15.94 39.67 -12.33
C ARG A 5 16.40 39.23 -10.94
N LEU A 6 17.40 39.93 -10.44
CA LEU A 6 17.92 39.82 -9.07
C LEU A 6 16.88 40.40 -8.11
N LEU A 7 16.11 39.53 -7.44
CA LEU A 7 15.17 39.92 -6.39
C LEU A 7 15.94 40.00 -5.06
N VAL A 8 16.25 41.21 -4.62
CA VAL A 8 16.87 41.49 -3.32
C VAL A 8 15.81 41.31 -2.24
N LEU A 9 15.91 40.21 -1.49
CA LEU A 9 15.02 39.90 -0.37
C LEU A 9 15.60 40.54 0.90
N LEU A 10 15.00 41.66 1.29
CA LEU A 10 15.25 42.37 2.55
C LEU A 10 14.83 41.47 3.72
N VAL A 11 15.81 40.87 4.39
CA VAL A 11 15.61 40.14 5.65
C VAL A 11 15.49 41.18 6.77
N SER A 12 14.26 41.48 7.18
CA SER A 12 13.98 42.26 8.38
C SER A 12 14.24 41.39 9.62
N LEU A 13 15.40 41.62 10.23
CA LEU A 13 15.80 41.09 11.54
C LEU A 13 14.94 41.75 12.63
N VAL A 14 13.84 41.11 13.01
CA VAL A 14 13.02 41.54 14.17
C VAL A 14 13.61 40.89 15.42
N ALA A 15 14.35 41.67 16.20
CA ALA A 15 14.78 41.32 17.55
C ALA A 15 13.60 41.52 18.51
N LEU A 16 13.07 40.42 19.07
CA LEU A 16 12.11 40.43 20.16
C LEU A 16 12.81 40.01 21.46
N PRO A 17 12.89 40.90 22.48
CA PRO A 17 13.25 40.52 23.83
C PRO A 17 11.96 40.26 24.63
N SER A 18 11.69 39.02 24.99
CA SER A 18 10.71 38.76 26.05
C SER A 18 11.11 37.50 26.80
N ALA A 19 11.73 37.73 27.97
CA ALA A 19 12.03 36.72 28.96
C ALA A 19 10.72 36.18 29.54
N CYS A 20 10.27 35.03 29.05
CA CYS A 20 9.40 34.16 29.82
C CYS A 20 10.29 33.22 30.63
N SER A 21 10.49 33.56 31.90
CA SER A 21 11.05 32.66 32.91
C SER A 21 10.06 31.50 33.10
N LEU A 22 10.27 30.41 32.37
CA LEU A 22 9.51 29.17 32.57
C LEU A 22 10.02 28.54 33.87
N VAL A 23 9.24 28.71 34.93
CA VAL A 23 9.45 28.03 36.22
C VAL A 23 9.20 26.54 35.98
N VAL A 24 10.27 25.78 35.79
CA VAL A 24 10.26 24.32 35.84
C VAL A 24 10.11 23.94 37.32
N GLY A 25 8.87 23.69 37.74
CA GLY A 25 8.62 23.02 39.02
C GLY A 25 9.19 21.61 38.99
N ASP A 26 9.75 21.18 40.12
CA ASP A 26 10.44 19.91 40.33
C ASP A 26 9.81 18.73 39.58
N ILE A 27 10.59 18.15 38.66
CA ILE A 27 10.26 16.88 38.00
C ILE A 27 10.50 15.79 39.04
N PRO A 28 9.48 15.03 39.47
CA PRO A 28 9.70 13.92 40.40
C PRO A 28 10.63 12.89 39.76
N GLU A 29 11.66 12.49 40.51
CA GLU A 29 12.65 11.51 40.11
C GLU A 29 12.00 10.27 39.50
N ALA A 30 12.48 9.91 38.31
CA ALA A 30 12.00 8.78 37.54
C ALA A 30 12.03 7.49 38.38
N ARG A 31 10.85 6.90 38.57
CA ARG A 31 10.76 5.52 39.08
C ARG A 31 11.38 4.59 38.03
N LYS A 32 12.47 3.94 38.45
CA LYS A 32 13.04 2.74 37.84
C LYS A 32 11.88 1.78 37.51
N SER A 33 11.62 1.56 36.22
CA SER A 33 10.71 0.52 35.78
C SER A 33 11.52 -0.76 35.67
N ASP A 34 11.33 -1.64 36.63
CA ASP A 34 11.92 -2.98 36.65
C ASP A 34 11.50 -3.76 35.40
N ALA A 35 12.47 -4.45 34.82
CA ALA A 35 12.30 -5.33 33.68
C ALA A 35 11.33 -6.48 34.02
N GLY A 36 10.09 -6.37 33.57
CA GLY A 36 9.13 -7.45 33.56
C GLY A 36 9.29 -8.30 32.30
N ALA A 37 10.19 -9.27 32.34
CA ALA A 37 10.19 -10.37 31.39
C ALA A 37 9.10 -11.38 31.79
N SER A 38 8.17 -11.71 30.89
CA SER A 38 7.51 -13.02 30.87
C SER A 38 6.53 -13.14 29.69
N GLY A 39 6.63 -14.27 28.96
CA GLY A 39 5.47 -14.84 28.26
C GLY A 39 5.56 -14.89 26.75
N GLY A 40 6.56 -15.58 26.18
CA GLY A 40 6.43 -16.12 24.83
C GLY A 40 5.35 -17.21 24.81
N SER A 41 4.31 -17.02 24.00
CA SER A 41 3.32 -18.07 23.74
C SER A 41 3.83 -18.98 22.62
N ALA A 42 3.77 -20.29 22.88
CA ALA A 42 4.21 -21.33 21.97
C ALA A 42 3.45 -21.29 20.63
N GLY A 43 4.18 -21.47 19.55
CA GLY A 43 3.63 -21.58 18.20
C GLY A 43 2.64 -22.74 18.09
N SER A 44 1.51 -22.47 17.46
CA SER A 44 0.59 -23.52 17.02
C SER A 44 1.15 -24.12 15.74
N ALA A 45 1.57 -25.39 15.83
CA ALA A 45 1.88 -26.21 14.67
C ALA A 45 0.59 -26.44 13.87
N SER A 46 0.43 -25.74 12.75
CA SER A 46 -0.57 -26.11 11.75
C SER A 46 -0.03 -27.27 10.92
N THR A 47 -0.72 -28.40 11.07
CA THR A 47 -0.62 -29.64 10.31
C THR A 47 -0.56 -29.41 8.81
N GLY A 48 0.34 -30.13 8.15
CA GLY A 48 0.50 -30.17 6.70
C GLY A 48 -0.81 -30.49 5.98
N GLY A 49 -1.17 -29.62 5.05
CA GLY A 49 -2.13 -29.90 3.99
C GLY A 49 -1.47 -30.78 2.94
N ILE A 50 -1.93 -32.02 2.89
CA ILE A 50 -1.75 -32.98 1.79
C ILE A 50 -2.36 -32.40 0.50
N GLY A 51 -1.71 -32.70 -0.63
CA GLY A 51 -1.94 -32.10 -1.94
C GLY A 51 -3.39 -32.08 -2.41
N GLY A 52 -3.79 -30.92 -2.93
CA GLY A 52 -4.99 -30.75 -3.73
C GLY A 52 -4.71 -31.18 -5.17
N GLU A 53 -5.51 -32.14 -5.62
CA GLU A 53 -5.54 -32.67 -6.98
C GLU A 53 -5.83 -31.58 -8.03
N GLY A 54 -5.34 -31.82 -9.25
CA GLY A 54 -5.27 -30.86 -10.33
C GLY A 54 -6.59 -30.18 -10.68
N ALA A 55 -6.51 -28.86 -10.89
CA ALA A 55 -7.54 -28.12 -11.59
C ALA A 55 -7.59 -28.60 -13.04
N THR A 56 -8.61 -29.38 -13.36
CA THR A 56 -9.03 -29.66 -14.73
C THR A 56 -9.48 -28.35 -15.38
N GLY A 57 -8.91 -28.06 -16.55
CA GLY A 57 -9.18 -26.84 -17.30
C GLY A 57 -10.68 -26.66 -17.56
N GLY A 58 -11.17 -25.45 -17.31
CA GLY A 58 -12.52 -25.04 -17.68
C GLY A 58 -12.66 -25.07 -19.20
N ALA A 59 -13.40 -26.06 -19.70
CA ALA A 59 -13.88 -26.09 -21.05
C ALA A 59 -14.76 -24.86 -21.31
N GLY A 60 -14.36 -24.06 -22.31
CA GLY A 60 -15.20 -23.01 -22.88
C GLY A 60 -16.53 -23.63 -23.32
N SER A 61 -17.60 -23.19 -22.68
CA SER A 61 -18.96 -23.54 -23.08
C SER A 61 -19.46 -22.43 -23.99
N ASP A 62 -19.22 -22.59 -25.29
CA ASP A 62 -19.99 -21.94 -26.35
C ASP A 62 -21.46 -22.39 -26.22
N ALA A 63 -22.25 -21.65 -25.43
CA ALA A 63 -23.69 -21.78 -25.45
C ALA A 63 -24.22 -21.13 -26.73
N GLY A 64 -24.27 -21.93 -27.79
CA GLY A 64 -24.86 -21.61 -29.07
C GLY A 64 -26.34 -21.23 -28.96
N ALA A 65 -26.73 -20.35 -29.88
CA ALA A 65 -28.05 -19.79 -30.06
C ALA A 65 -29.18 -20.85 -30.07
N ALA A 66 -30.18 -20.67 -29.22
CA ALA A 66 -31.50 -21.28 -29.40
C ALA A 66 -32.41 -20.30 -30.14
N ALA A 67 -32.56 -20.51 -31.44
CA ALA A 67 -33.59 -19.86 -32.25
C ALA A 67 -34.97 -20.45 -31.88
N GLY A 68 -35.81 -19.65 -31.22
CA GLY A 68 -37.22 -19.97 -30.99
C GLY A 68 -38.07 -19.54 -32.18
N ALA A 69 -38.74 -20.51 -32.82
CA ALA A 69 -39.72 -20.30 -33.87
C ALA A 69 -41.14 -20.14 -33.30
N GLY A 70 -41.89 -19.17 -33.83
CA GLY A 70 -43.32 -19.30 -34.16
C GLY A 70 -44.36 -19.10 -33.05
N GLY A 71 -45.10 -17.99 -33.14
CA GLY A 71 -46.41 -17.81 -32.49
C GLY A 71 -47.08 -16.50 -32.94
N ALA A 72 -48.16 -16.60 -33.72
CA ALA A 72 -48.84 -15.48 -34.35
C ALA A 72 -50.00 -14.90 -33.51
N SER A 73 -50.39 -13.68 -33.89
CA SER A 73 -51.64 -12.93 -33.63
C SER A 73 -51.73 -12.07 -32.36
N GLY A 74 -51.97 -10.77 -32.57
CA GLY A 74 -52.38 -9.84 -31.49
C GLY A 74 -52.01 -8.38 -31.77
N SER A 75 -52.92 -7.64 -32.39
CA SER A 75 -52.82 -6.22 -32.74
C SER A 75 -52.53 -5.30 -31.54
N SER A 76 -51.51 -4.45 -31.66
CA SER A 76 -51.56 -3.02 -31.27
C SER A 76 -50.20 -2.35 -31.48
N ALA A 77 -50.19 -1.28 -32.26
CA ALA A 77 -49.01 -0.45 -32.53
C ALA A 77 -48.61 0.31 -31.25
N GLY A 78 -47.51 -0.11 -30.63
CA GLY A 78 -46.83 0.60 -29.55
C GLY A 78 -45.52 1.19 -30.06
N THR A 79 -45.38 2.50 -29.93
CA THR A 79 -44.21 3.31 -30.27
C THR A 79 -42.92 2.79 -29.63
N GLY A 80 -41.84 2.79 -30.42
CA GLY A 80 -40.54 2.23 -30.10
C GLY A 80 -39.90 2.79 -28.83
N GLY A 81 -39.48 1.88 -27.95
CA GLY A 81 -38.54 2.17 -26.87
C GLY A 81 -37.11 2.09 -27.40
N SER A 82 -36.31 3.11 -27.12
CA SER A 82 -34.88 3.15 -27.40
C SER A 82 -34.18 1.92 -26.80
N ALA A 83 -33.35 1.25 -27.60
CA ALA A 83 -32.52 0.15 -27.15
C ALA A 83 -31.63 0.64 -25.98
N ALA A 84 -31.69 -0.05 -24.84
CA ALA A 84 -30.82 0.21 -23.72
C ALA A 84 -29.36 -0.07 -24.12
N SER A 85 -28.50 0.91 -23.86
CA SER A 85 -27.05 0.78 -24.00
C SER A 85 -26.58 -0.40 -23.14
N GLY A 86 -26.09 -1.46 -23.80
CA GLY A 86 -25.48 -2.59 -23.13
C GLY A 86 -24.37 -2.12 -22.20
N GLY A 87 -24.43 -2.54 -20.93
CA GLY A 87 -23.41 -2.21 -19.95
C GLY A 87 -22.05 -2.73 -20.40
N SER A 88 -21.02 -1.90 -20.23
CA SER A 88 -19.64 -2.29 -20.46
C SER A 88 -19.35 -3.58 -19.68
N ALA A 89 -18.89 -4.61 -20.38
CA ALA A 89 -18.36 -5.81 -19.75
C ALA A 89 -17.29 -5.37 -18.75
N ALA A 90 -17.47 -5.70 -17.48
CA ALA A 90 -16.47 -5.49 -16.45
C ALA A 90 -15.17 -6.14 -16.94
N SER A 91 -14.09 -5.37 -16.95
CA SER A 91 -12.73 -5.88 -17.17
C SER A 91 -12.54 -7.03 -16.20
N GLY A 92 -12.49 -8.26 -16.74
CA GLY A 92 -12.24 -9.44 -15.94
C GLY A 92 -10.96 -9.21 -15.15
N GLY A 93 -11.06 -9.27 -13.82
CA GLY A 93 -9.88 -9.27 -12.98
C GLY A 93 -8.98 -10.41 -13.45
N SER A 94 -7.72 -10.10 -13.75
CA SER A 94 -6.72 -11.10 -14.08
C SER A 94 -6.76 -12.17 -13.00
N ALA A 95 -7.06 -13.40 -13.39
CA ALA A 95 -6.99 -14.53 -12.49
C ALA A 95 -5.58 -14.53 -11.89
N GLY A 96 -5.48 -14.38 -10.57
CA GLY A 96 -4.20 -14.43 -9.88
C GLY A 96 -3.54 -15.75 -10.21
N SER A 97 -2.39 -15.70 -10.89
CA SER A 97 -1.57 -16.87 -11.17
C SER A 97 -1.19 -17.48 -9.84
N GLY A 98 -1.90 -18.53 -9.46
CA GLY A 98 -1.60 -19.33 -8.28
C GLY A 98 -0.16 -19.81 -8.40
N GLY A 99 0.65 -19.49 -7.39
CA GLY A 99 2.07 -19.82 -7.35
C GLY A 99 2.29 -21.29 -7.67
N SER A 100 3.06 -21.55 -8.72
CA SER A 100 3.59 -22.88 -8.96
C SER A 100 4.68 -23.13 -7.92
N ALA A 101 4.33 -23.92 -6.91
CA ALA A 101 5.29 -24.48 -5.99
C ALA A 101 6.23 -25.42 -6.77
N GLY A 102 7.39 -24.89 -7.16
CA GLY A 102 8.61 -25.60 -7.51
C GLY A 102 8.54 -26.60 -8.67
N ALA A 103 8.89 -26.17 -9.89
CA ALA A 103 9.52 -27.02 -10.90
C ALA A 103 10.01 -26.21 -12.10
N GLY A 104 11.25 -25.70 -12.02
CA GLY A 104 11.99 -25.20 -13.18
C GLY A 104 11.59 -23.80 -13.64
N CYS A 105 12.61 -23.00 -13.89
CA CYS A 105 12.53 -21.75 -14.61
C CYS A 105 11.87 -21.96 -15.98
N VAL A 106 10.76 -21.28 -16.28
CA VAL A 106 10.03 -21.47 -17.56
C VAL A 106 10.88 -20.99 -18.74
N GLN A 107 11.59 -19.87 -18.56
CA GLN A 107 12.59 -19.36 -19.47
C GLN A 107 13.86 -19.06 -18.69
N GLU A 108 15.02 -19.58 -19.09
CA GLU A 108 16.29 -19.47 -18.33
C GLU A 108 16.68 -18.05 -17.88
N CYS A 109 16.14 -17.02 -18.55
CA CYS A 109 16.41 -15.62 -18.29
C CYS A 109 15.21 -14.82 -17.75
N ASP A 110 14.06 -15.47 -17.51
CA ASP A 110 12.80 -14.87 -17.03
C ASP A 110 11.99 -16.02 -16.39
N CYS A 111 12.34 -16.42 -15.17
CA CYS A 111 11.76 -17.61 -14.54
C CYS A 111 10.36 -17.35 -13.98
N ASP A 112 10.00 -16.10 -13.67
CA ASP A 112 8.71 -15.71 -13.10
C ASP A 112 7.72 -15.11 -14.11
N ASP A 113 8.14 -14.98 -15.39
CA ASP A 113 7.33 -14.55 -16.54
C ASP A 113 6.77 -13.13 -16.36
N ASP A 114 7.56 -12.24 -15.75
CA ASP A 114 7.23 -10.82 -15.60
C ASP A 114 7.66 -9.98 -16.83
N GLY A 115 8.35 -10.61 -17.79
CA GLY A 115 8.83 -10.02 -19.02
C GLY A 115 10.17 -9.30 -18.89
N GLN A 116 10.84 -9.41 -17.74
CA GLN A 116 12.12 -8.80 -17.45
C GLN A 116 13.21 -9.86 -17.44
N GLN A 117 14.36 -9.48 -18.00
CA GLN A 117 15.49 -10.39 -18.02
C GLN A 117 16.22 -10.37 -16.68
N SER A 118 16.57 -11.55 -16.19
CA SER A 118 17.36 -11.71 -14.99
C SER A 118 18.78 -11.18 -15.14
N THR A 119 19.37 -10.77 -14.02
CA THR A 119 20.78 -10.33 -13.96
C THR A 119 21.78 -11.36 -14.51
N LYS A 120 21.49 -12.66 -14.41
CA LYS A 120 22.35 -13.73 -14.97
C LYS A 120 22.45 -13.68 -16.49
N CYS A 121 21.40 -13.19 -17.15
CA CYS A 121 21.36 -13.00 -18.59
C CYS A 121 21.71 -11.57 -19.02
N GLY A 122 22.22 -10.75 -18.11
CA GLY A 122 22.58 -9.35 -18.37
C GLY A 122 21.39 -8.39 -18.36
N GLY A 123 20.24 -8.83 -17.83
CA GLY A 123 19.10 -7.95 -17.56
C GLY A 123 19.21 -7.26 -16.20
N ASP A 124 18.11 -6.66 -15.79
CA ASP A 124 18.02 -5.72 -14.67
C ASP A 124 17.11 -6.22 -13.54
N ASP A 125 16.48 -7.40 -13.70
CA ASP A 125 15.67 -8.01 -12.65
C ASP A 125 16.56 -8.64 -11.56
N CYS A 126 16.32 -8.16 -10.33
CA CYS A 126 17.07 -8.50 -9.13
C CYS A 126 16.50 -9.73 -8.39
N ASP A 127 15.30 -10.22 -8.75
CA ASP A 127 14.70 -11.44 -8.22
C ASP A 127 13.79 -12.15 -9.23
N ASP A 128 14.43 -12.85 -10.17
CA ASP A 128 13.86 -13.70 -11.23
C ASP A 128 12.94 -14.83 -10.76
N ASN A 129 12.50 -14.86 -9.50
CA ASN A 129 11.54 -15.81 -8.97
C ASN A 129 10.32 -15.12 -8.31
N ASP A 130 10.24 -13.79 -8.36
CA ASP A 130 9.14 -12.98 -7.83
C ASP A 130 8.77 -11.87 -8.81
N LYS A 131 7.76 -12.15 -9.65
CA LYS A 131 7.23 -11.25 -10.70
C LYS A 131 6.82 -9.83 -10.27
N ARG A 132 6.85 -9.55 -8.97
CA ARG A 132 6.59 -8.22 -8.40
C ARG A 132 7.86 -7.37 -8.40
N VAL A 133 9.03 -8.00 -8.47
CA VAL A 133 10.35 -7.41 -8.31
C VAL A 133 10.96 -7.21 -9.68
N PHE A 134 11.04 -5.96 -10.13
CA PHE A 134 11.74 -5.63 -11.37
C PHE A 134 12.09 -4.16 -11.45
N LYS A 135 13.07 -3.83 -12.30
CA LYS A 135 13.51 -2.45 -12.46
C LYS A 135 12.40 -1.52 -12.94
N GLY A 136 12.15 -0.48 -12.14
CA GLY A 136 11.13 0.52 -12.44
C GLY A 136 9.71 0.11 -12.04
N GLN A 137 9.55 -0.93 -11.22
CA GLN A 137 8.29 -1.20 -10.52
C GLN A 137 7.76 0.06 -9.82
N THR A 138 6.47 0.33 -10.00
CA THR A 138 5.79 1.52 -9.46
C THR A 138 4.77 1.18 -8.37
N GLU A 139 4.42 -0.09 -8.21
CA GLU A 139 3.54 -0.56 -7.15
C GLU A 139 4.29 -0.65 -5.82
N TYR A 140 3.54 -0.40 -4.73
CA TYR A 140 4.05 -0.50 -3.36
C TYR A 140 3.38 -1.70 -2.67
N PHE A 141 4.18 -2.52 -2.01
CA PHE A 141 3.72 -3.76 -1.39
C PHE A 141 3.81 -3.69 0.13
N THR A 142 2.84 -4.32 0.81
CA THR A 142 2.80 -4.41 2.28
C THR A 142 3.51 -5.65 2.82
N GLU A 143 3.89 -6.58 1.95
CA GLU A 143 4.57 -7.82 2.27
C GLU A 143 5.94 -7.83 1.59
N ALA A 144 6.96 -8.30 2.30
CA ALA A 144 8.29 -8.43 1.73
C ALA A 144 8.31 -9.53 0.63
N SER A 145 9.24 -9.42 -0.31
CA SER A 145 9.64 -10.53 -1.17
C SER A 145 10.09 -11.71 -0.30
N SER A 146 9.84 -12.93 -0.78
CA SER A 146 10.39 -14.15 -0.18
C SER A 146 11.92 -14.19 -0.24
N ASN A 147 12.54 -13.42 -1.12
CA ASN A 147 13.97 -13.25 -1.22
C ASN A 147 14.47 -12.21 -0.20
N ALA A 148 15.18 -12.68 0.81
CA ALA A 148 15.71 -11.84 1.88
C ALA A 148 16.80 -10.83 1.43
N ALA A 149 17.33 -10.95 0.20
CA ALA A 149 18.24 -9.95 -0.36
C ALA A 149 17.47 -8.73 -0.91
N VAL A 150 16.24 -8.94 -1.40
CA VAL A 150 15.38 -7.89 -1.96
C VAL A 150 14.57 -7.21 -0.86
N LEU A 151 13.97 -8.00 0.04
CA LEU A 151 13.05 -7.53 1.08
C LEU A 151 11.91 -6.68 0.51
N PHE A 152 12.06 -5.36 0.50
CA PHE A 152 11.07 -4.43 -0.01
C PHE A 152 11.53 -3.70 -1.27
N ASP A 153 12.75 -3.90 -1.78
CA ASP A 153 13.30 -3.26 -3.00
C ASP A 153 12.68 -3.85 -4.29
N PHE A 154 11.37 -3.75 -4.44
CA PHE A 154 10.62 -4.28 -5.58
C PHE A 154 10.96 -3.56 -6.88
N ASN A 155 11.56 -2.36 -6.84
CA ASN A 155 11.96 -1.61 -8.03
C ASN A 155 13.43 -1.83 -8.44
N CYS A 156 14.16 -2.71 -7.75
CA CYS A 156 15.58 -3.01 -7.98
C CYS A 156 16.49 -1.76 -8.00
N SER A 157 16.20 -0.76 -7.16
CA SER A 157 17.00 0.47 -7.05
C SER A 157 18.20 0.33 -6.11
N GLY A 158 18.21 -0.70 -5.27
CA GLY A 158 19.14 -0.86 -4.16
C GLY A 158 18.78 -0.03 -2.93
N GLN A 159 17.58 0.56 -2.88
CA GLN A 159 17.07 1.33 -1.75
C GLN A 159 15.63 0.89 -1.45
N ILE A 160 15.32 0.75 -0.16
CA ILE A 160 13.93 0.54 0.27
C ILE A 160 13.27 1.91 0.38
N GLU A 161 12.27 2.19 -0.45
CA GLU A 161 11.53 3.45 -0.40
C GLU A 161 10.09 3.25 0.09
N ARG A 162 9.66 4.15 0.98
CA ARG A 162 8.32 4.12 1.58
C ARG A 162 7.31 4.78 0.65
N LYS A 163 6.07 4.28 0.66
CA LYS A 163 4.96 4.89 -0.07
C LYS A 163 4.75 6.35 0.40
N PRO A 164 4.94 7.36 -0.47
CA PRO A 164 4.90 8.77 -0.06
C PRO A 164 3.57 9.18 0.59
N ASP A 165 2.45 8.67 0.08
CA ASP A 165 1.11 8.97 0.60
C ASP A 165 0.87 8.47 2.04
N LEU A 166 1.67 7.49 2.49
CA LEU A 166 1.62 6.95 3.84
C LEU A 166 2.74 7.52 4.73
N ASP A 167 3.76 8.16 4.16
CA ASP A 167 4.92 8.69 4.90
C ASP A 167 4.62 10.05 5.55
N HIS A 168 3.54 10.09 6.33
CA HIS A 168 3.06 11.26 7.04
C HIS A 168 2.85 10.94 8.51
N GLU A 169 3.60 11.64 9.35
CA GLU A 169 3.37 11.70 10.79
C GLU A 169 2.45 12.86 11.11
N VAL A 170 1.48 12.64 12.00
CA VAL A 170 0.60 13.71 12.45
C VAL A 170 0.84 14.00 13.93
N SER A 171 1.37 15.19 14.22
CA SER A 171 1.54 15.68 15.59
C SER A 171 0.36 16.53 15.99
N CYS A 172 -0.53 15.98 16.83
CA CYS A 172 -1.66 16.72 17.36
C CYS A 172 -1.17 17.64 18.50
N GLY A 173 -0.81 18.89 18.15
CA GLY A 173 -0.25 19.86 19.09
C GLY A 173 -1.14 20.11 20.31
N LEU A 174 -0.53 20.19 21.50
CA LEU A 174 -1.24 20.29 22.79
C LEU A 174 -2.13 21.55 22.92
N LEU A 175 -1.78 22.64 22.23
CA LEU A 175 -2.46 23.95 22.32
C LEU A 175 -2.72 24.58 20.94
N SER A 176 -2.98 23.75 19.93
CA SER A 176 -3.21 24.26 18.57
C SER A 176 -4.59 24.91 18.44
N LEU A 177 -4.71 26.15 18.93
CA LEU A 177 -5.95 26.96 18.91
C LEU A 177 -6.42 27.30 17.48
N THR A 178 -5.54 27.15 16.47
CA THR A 178 -5.80 27.58 15.09
C THR A 178 -5.70 26.47 14.05
N GLY A 179 -5.45 25.21 14.44
CA GLY A 179 -5.32 24.12 13.48
C GLY A 179 -5.27 22.76 14.12
N CYS A 180 -6.44 22.13 14.25
CA CYS A 180 -6.59 20.75 14.70
C CYS A 180 -7.04 19.88 13.52
N SER A 181 -6.15 19.69 12.57
CA SER A 181 -6.44 19.00 11.31
C SER A 181 -5.18 18.30 10.80
N GLY A 182 -5.37 17.21 10.08
CA GLY A 182 -4.28 16.41 9.53
C GLY A 182 -4.57 14.93 9.77
N GLN A 183 -4.09 14.09 8.85
CA GLN A 183 -4.16 12.65 8.96
C GLN A 183 -2.75 12.08 8.86
N GLY A 184 -2.49 10.99 9.57
CA GLY A 184 -1.18 10.38 9.59
C GLY A 184 -1.03 9.36 10.70
N PHE A 185 0.16 8.79 10.77
CA PHE A 185 0.58 7.93 11.87
C PHE A 185 0.74 8.75 13.15
N SER A 186 0.32 8.18 14.29
CA SER A 186 0.27 8.90 15.57
C SER A 186 1.64 9.29 16.13
N VAL A 187 2.67 8.46 15.88
CA VAL A 187 4.05 8.67 16.36
C VAL A 187 4.99 7.92 15.43
N ASN A 188 5.80 8.62 14.63
CA ASN A 188 6.63 8.10 13.53
C ASN A 188 5.88 7.19 12.53
N ALA A 189 6.15 7.33 11.24
CA ALA A 189 5.67 6.35 10.28
C ALA A 189 6.37 4.99 10.54
N PRO A 190 5.64 3.85 10.58
CA PRO A 190 6.27 2.55 10.81
C PRO A 190 7.25 2.19 9.69
N THR A 191 8.18 1.28 9.98
CA THR A 191 9.04 0.72 8.93
C THR A 191 8.21 -0.11 7.95
N CYS A 192 8.77 -0.39 6.76
CA CYS A 192 8.14 -1.21 5.74
C CYS A 192 7.60 -2.53 6.28
N GLY A 193 6.37 -2.89 5.89
CA GLY A 193 5.69 -4.11 6.33
C GLY A 193 5.13 -4.07 7.75
N ASN A 194 5.44 -3.06 8.56
CA ASN A 194 4.90 -2.93 9.90
C ASN A 194 3.63 -2.09 9.93
N GLU A 195 2.73 -2.47 10.84
CA GLU A 195 1.44 -1.83 11.05
C GLU A 195 1.51 -0.79 12.18
N ALA A 196 0.84 0.34 12.01
CA ALA A 196 0.63 1.34 13.08
C ALA A 196 -0.76 2.00 13.00
N ASP A 197 -1.11 2.76 14.04
CA ASP A 197 -2.36 3.53 14.09
C ASP A 197 -2.31 4.71 13.12
N TRP A 198 -3.14 4.65 12.08
CA TRP A 198 -3.45 5.78 11.22
C TRP A 198 -4.70 6.48 11.76
N GLY A 199 -4.62 7.79 11.92
CA GLY A 199 -5.73 8.55 12.44
C GLY A 199 -5.67 9.99 12.02
N GLU A 200 -6.46 10.80 12.71
CA GLU A 200 -6.55 12.23 12.44
C GLU A 200 -6.52 13.04 13.73
N CYS A 201 -6.05 14.28 13.64
CA CYS A 201 -6.15 15.20 14.77
C CYS A 201 -7.56 15.75 14.87
N ARG A 202 -8.20 15.54 16.03
CA ARG A 202 -9.48 16.16 16.38
C ARG A 202 -9.35 17.04 17.60
N SER A 203 -10.13 18.13 17.64
CA SER A 203 -10.24 18.98 18.82
C SER A 203 -10.89 18.21 19.96
N ASN A 204 -10.29 18.34 21.15
CA ASN A 204 -10.80 17.84 22.41
C ASN A 204 -10.68 18.95 23.45
N GLY A 205 -11.65 19.87 23.43
CA GLY A 205 -11.61 21.11 24.22
C GLY A 205 -10.55 22.07 23.69
N LEU A 206 -9.61 22.48 24.56
CA LEU A 206 -8.49 23.35 24.21
C LEU A 206 -7.29 22.61 23.62
N ALA A 207 -7.32 21.28 23.58
CA ALA A 207 -6.24 20.43 23.09
C ALA A 207 -6.60 19.74 21.78
N CYS A 208 -5.57 19.35 21.01
CA CYS A 208 -5.73 18.38 19.92
C CYS A 208 -5.37 16.99 20.39
N LYS A 209 -6.16 16.00 19.99
CA LYS A 209 -5.90 14.60 20.26
C LYS A 209 -5.90 13.82 18.95
N HIS A 210 -4.96 12.89 18.82
CA HIS A 210 -4.98 11.89 17.76
C HIS A 210 -6.16 10.94 18.00
N VAL A 211 -7.01 10.80 17.00
CA VAL A 211 -8.12 9.85 16.99
C VAL A 211 -7.78 8.77 15.98
N PRO A 212 -7.38 7.56 16.41
CA PRO A 212 -7.14 6.45 15.52
C PRO A 212 -8.41 6.16 14.70
N LEU A 213 -8.24 6.04 13.39
CA LEU A 213 -9.31 5.69 12.45
C LEU A 213 -9.20 4.24 12.01
N SER A 214 -7.98 3.79 11.71
CA SER A 214 -7.69 2.46 11.21
C SER A 214 -6.24 2.08 11.49
N LYS A 215 -5.94 0.79 11.53
CA LYS A 215 -4.57 0.33 11.37
C LYS A 215 -4.14 0.39 9.89
N ARG A 216 -2.90 0.78 9.62
CA ARG A 216 -2.31 0.77 8.26
C ARG A 216 -0.90 0.21 8.30
N VAL A 217 -0.57 -0.58 7.29
CA VAL A 217 0.79 -1.09 7.03
C VAL A 217 1.54 -0.11 6.14
N MET A 218 2.80 0.17 6.46
CA MET A 218 3.67 0.93 5.54
C MET A 218 4.03 0.07 4.34
N ALA A 219 3.49 0.43 3.17
CA ALA A 219 3.85 -0.19 1.91
C ALA A 219 5.15 0.40 1.36
N CYS A 220 5.99 -0.42 0.74
CA CYS A 220 7.31 -0.04 0.23
C CYS A 220 7.61 -0.67 -1.14
N HIS A 221 8.63 -0.12 -1.80
CA HIS A 221 9.26 -0.67 -2.99
C HIS A 221 10.78 -0.55 -2.92
#